data_AF-A0A8D8DQ51-F1
#
_entry.id   AF-A0A8D8DQ51-F1
#
_cell.length_a   1.000
_cell.length_b   1.000
_cell.length_c   1.000
_cell.angle_alpha   90.00
_cell.angle_beta   90.00
_cell.angle_gamma   90.00
#
_symmetry.space_group_name_H-M   'P 1'
#
loop_
_entity.id
_entity.type
_entity.pdbx_description
1 polymer ?
#
loop_
_entity_poly.entity_id
_entity_poly.type
_entity_poly.pdbx_seq_one_letter_code
_entity_poly.pdbx_strand_id
1 'polypeptide(L)'
;FNETQVNLPANMSVFHRPFVGLIILCVVISLLLAQSSDGGGERLMSHVEKQRYDGWYNNLAHPDWGAVDNHLTRKAPPAYSDGVYVLAGSNRPSPRVLSRLFMRGKDGLPSKQNRTALLAFFGQVVTNEVVMASESGCPIEMHRIEIEKCDEMYDRECRGDRYIPFHRAAYDRNTGQSPNAPREQLNQMTAWIDGSFIYSTSEAWLNAMRSFQDGLLLTNDKGTMPVKNTMRVPLFNNPVPHVMRMLNPERLYLLGDPRTNQNPALLSFAILLLRWHNVVAKRVRKQHRDW
;
A
#
# COMPACT_ATOMS: atom_id res chain seq x y z
N PHE A 1 -102.38 45.34 21.46
CA PHE A 1 -102.27 44.85 20.07
C PHE A 1 -101.08 45.54 19.44
N ASN A 2 -99.95 44.81 19.25
CA ASN A 2 -98.71 45.20 18.54
C ASN A 2 -98.02 46.51 19.06
N GLU A 3 -96.73 46.83 18.92
CA GLU A 3 -95.44 46.21 18.53
C GLU A 3 -94.30 47.11 19.14
N THR A 4 -92.99 46.83 19.19
CA THR A 4 -92.11 45.81 18.56
C THR A 4 -90.85 45.54 19.43
N GLN A 5 -90.15 44.45 19.10
CA GLN A 5 -88.71 44.12 19.29
C GLN A 5 -87.68 45.24 19.59
N VAL A 6 -86.76 44.99 20.55
CA VAL A 6 -85.30 45.30 20.45
C VAL A 6 -84.49 44.21 21.20
N ASN A 7 -83.35 43.78 20.65
CA ASN A 7 -82.49 42.70 21.17
C ASN A 7 -81.33 43.16 22.08
N LEU A 8 -80.81 42.23 22.91
CA LEU A 8 -79.52 42.32 23.61
C LEU A 8 -78.33 42.19 22.63
N PRO A 9 -77.12 42.65 23.02
CA PRO A 9 -76.01 41.69 23.06
C PRO A 9 -75.03 41.87 24.24
N ALA A 10 -74.11 40.90 24.38
CA ALA A 10 -73.19 40.76 25.51
C ALA A 10 -71.71 41.08 25.18
N ASN A 11 -70.97 41.44 26.24
CA ASN A 11 -69.55 41.20 26.54
C ASN A 11 -68.42 41.25 25.48
N MET A 12 -67.49 42.16 25.78
CA MET A 12 -66.03 41.97 25.97
C MET A 12 -65.05 41.76 24.79
N SER A 13 -64.08 42.70 24.79
CA SER A 13 -62.64 42.56 24.51
C SER A 13 -62.16 42.19 23.10
N VAL A 14 -61.57 43.18 22.42
CA VAL A 14 -60.65 43.00 21.29
C VAL A 14 -59.32 43.68 21.61
N PHE A 15 -58.26 42.90 21.82
CA PHE A 15 -56.86 43.33 21.73
C PHE A 15 -55.98 42.13 21.36
N HIS A 16 -54.76 42.38 20.85
CA HIS A 16 -53.74 41.40 20.42
C HIS A 16 -54.03 40.59 19.13
N ARG A 17 -53.65 41.16 17.98
CA ARG A 17 -53.35 40.40 16.74
C ARG A 17 -52.05 40.72 15.95
N PRO A 18 -51.26 41.80 16.18
CA PRO A 18 -50.11 42.09 15.32
C PRO A 18 -48.83 41.28 15.64
N PHE A 19 -48.61 40.88 16.91
CA PHE A 19 -47.34 40.26 17.33
C PHE A 19 -47.12 38.83 16.83
N VAL A 20 -48.19 38.04 16.67
CA VAL A 20 -48.08 36.62 16.30
C VAL A 20 -47.58 36.44 14.86
N GLY A 21 -48.04 37.30 13.94
CA GLY A 21 -47.61 37.25 12.53
C GLY A 21 -46.11 37.57 12.35
N LEU A 22 -45.56 38.49 13.13
CA LEU A 22 -44.15 38.87 13.07
C LEU A 22 -43.24 37.72 13.54
N ILE A 23 -43.63 37.02 14.60
CA ILE A 23 -42.88 35.87 15.15
C ILE A 23 -42.86 34.73 14.13
N ILE A 24 -44.01 34.39 13.50
CA ILE A 24 -44.08 33.36 12.47
C ILE A 24 -43.18 33.72 11.28
N LEU A 25 -43.20 34.97 10.82
CA LEU A 25 -42.34 35.42 9.72
C LEU A 25 -40.85 35.29 10.06
N CYS A 26 -40.43 35.71 11.26
CA CYS A 26 -39.05 35.56 11.71
C CYS A 26 -38.60 34.09 11.84
N VAL A 27 -39.49 33.20 12.30
CA VAL A 27 -39.21 31.75 12.39
C VAL A 27 -39.06 31.13 11.00
N VAL A 28 -39.94 31.47 10.06
CA VAL A 28 -39.87 30.99 8.67
C VAL A 28 -38.61 31.50 7.96
N ILE A 29 -38.26 32.78 8.12
CA ILE A 29 -37.02 33.35 7.56
C ILE A 29 -35.78 32.68 8.19
N SER A 30 -35.79 32.43 9.49
CA SER A 30 -34.68 31.72 10.17
C SER A 30 -34.53 30.28 9.67
N LEU A 31 -35.63 29.56 9.43
CA LEU A 31 -35.63 28.22 8.84
C LEU A 31 -35.13 28.20 7.39
N LEU A 32 -35.53 29.19 6.57
CA LEU A 32 -35.06 29.32 5.19
C LEU A 32 -33.57 29.68 5.11
N LEU A 33 -33.07 30.55 6.00
CA LEU A 33 -31.65 30.88 6.07
C LEU A 33 -30.82 29.70 6.61
N ALA A 34 -31.33 28.93 7.58
CA ALA A 34 -30.67 27.73 8.09
C ALA A 34 -30.52 26.62 7.02
N GLN A 35 -31.43 26.55 6.04
CA GLN A 35 -31.29 25.62 4.90
C GLN A 35 -30.25 26.07 3.85
N SER A 36 -29.73 27.29 3.93
CA SER A 36 -28.86 27.88 2.90
C SER A 36 -27.35 27.71 3.15
N SER A 37 -26.94 27.21 4.32
CA SER A 37 -25.54 27.30 4.79
C SER A 37 -24.73 26.01 4.85
N ASP A 38 -25.26 24.84 4.44
CA ASP A 38 -24.61 23.53 4.71
C ASP A 38 -24.40 22.62 3.48
N GLY A 39 -24.50 23.17 2.25
CA GLY A 39 -24.33 22.39 1.00
C GLY A 39 -23.00 22.58 0.25
N GLY A 40 -22.11 23.46 0.75
CA GLY A 40 -20.89 23.85 0.03
C GLY A 40 -19.68 22.92 0.24
N GLY A 41 -19.59 22.27 1.41
CA GLY A 41 -18.45 21.42 1.80
C GLY A 41 -18.46 20.05 1.14
N GLU A 42 -19.57 19.30 1.27
CA GLU A 42 -19.72 17.95 0.72
C GLU A 42 -19.45 17.89 -0.78
N ARG A 43 -19.94 18.89 -1.53
CA ARG A 43 -19.88 18.91 -2.99
C ARG A 43 -18.46 19.06 -3.54
N LEU A 44 -17.54 19.66 -2.80
CA LEU A 44 -16.16 19.89 -3.26
C LEU A 44 -15.32 18.60 -3.27
N MET A 45 -15.61 17.64 -2.38
CA MET A 45 -14.79 16.43 -2.19
C MET A 45 -15.00 15.33 -3.23
N SER A 46 -16.15 15.31 -3.92
CA SER A 46 -16.46 14.36 -5.01
C SER A 46 -15.89 14.76 -6.36
N HIS A 47 -15.43 16.02 -6.52
CA HIS A 47 -14.86 16.55 -7.76
C HIS A 47 -13.34 16.33 -7.90
N VAL A 48 -12.68 15.73 -6.90
CA VAL A 48 -11.24 15.41 -6.96
C VAL A 48 -11.07 13.94 -7.33
N GLU A 49 -10.47 13.69 -8.50
CA GLU A 49 -10.03 12.37 -8.93
C GLU A 49 -9.15 11.72 -7.84
N LYS A 50 -9.55 10.52 -7.40
CA LYS A 50 -8.77 9.76 -6.41
C LYS A 50 -7.76 8.90 -7.15
N GLN A 51 -6.51 8.94 -6.70
CA GLN A 51 -5.45 8.09 -7.23
C GLN A 51 -5.83 6.60 -7.12
N ARG A 52 -5.56 5.85 -8.19
CA ARG A 52 -5.75 4.39 -8.24
C ARG A 52 -4.60 3.67 -7.56
N TYR A 53 -4.91 2.54 -6.92
CA TYR A 53 -3.93 1.69 -6.23
C TYR A 53 -3.05 0.87 -7.19
N ASP A 54 -3.52 0.62 -8.42
CA ASP A 54 -2.81 -0.16 -9.44
C ASP A 54 -1.81 0.66 -10.27
N GLY A 55 -1.70 1.97 -10.00
CA GLY A 55 -0.80 2.91 -10.69
C GLY A 55 -1.20 3.28 -12.11
N TRP A 56 -2.31 2.74 -12.63
CA TRP A 56 -2.84 3.06 -13.96
C TRP A 56 -3.39 4.49 -14.04
N TYR A 57 -3.47 5.02 -15.27
CA TYR A 57 -4.03 6.33 -15.62
C TYR A 57 -3.35 7.55 -14.99
N ASN A 58 -2.20 7.36 -14.32
CA ASN A 58 -1.40 8.47 -13.76
C ASN A 58 -0.86 9.40 -14.87
N ASN A 59 -0.43 8.84 -16.00
CA ASN A 59 -0.03 9.60 -17.18
C ASN A 59 -1.15 9.64 -18.24
N LEU A 60 -1.51 10.84 -18.68
CA LEU A 60 -2.61 11.10 -19.62
C LEU A 60 -2.40 10.47 -21.01
N ALA A 61 -1.15 10.40 -21.49
CA ALA A 61 -0.82 9.88 -22.83
C ALA A 61 -0.42 8.39 -22.81
N HIS A 62 0.09 7.91 -21.67
CA HIS A 62 0.55 6.54 -21.47
C HIS A 62 -0.02 5.95 -20.18
N PRO A 63 -1.30 5.52 -20.17
CA PRO A 63 -2.01 5.12 -18.95
C PRO A 63 -1.39 3.95 -18.19
N ASP A 64 -0.54 3.15 -18.83
CA ASP A 64 0.16 2.00 -18.26
C ASP A 64 1.45 2.37 -17.51
N TRP A 65 2.01 3.58 -17.74
CA TRP A 65 3.30 3.95 -17.18
C TRP A 65 3.29 3.93 -15.65
N GLY A 66 4.21 3.16 -15.07
CA GLY A 66 4.33 3.01 -13.62
C GLY A 66 3.21 2.19 -12.95
N ALA A 67 2.32 1.58 -13.72
CA ALA A 67 1.35 0.61 -13.23
C ALA A 67 2.02 -0.71 -12.78
N VAL A 68 1.29 -1.48 -11.97
CA VAL A 68 1.69 -2.86 -11.63
C VAL A 68 1.78 -3.77 -12.85
N ASP A 69 2.67 -4.76 -12.76
CA ASP A 69 2.99 -5.75 -13.79
C ASP A 69 3.45 -5.17 -15.13
N ASN A 70 3.91 -3.91 -15.15
CA ASN A 70 4.59 -3.29 -16.30
C ASN A 70 6.12 -3.56 -16.25
N HIS A 71 6.82 -3.30 -17.36
CA HIS A 71 8.24 -3.58 -17.54
C HIS A 71 9.13 -2.65 -16.71
N LEU A 72 10.28 -3.17 -16.24
CA LEU A 72 11.34 -2.33 -15.69
C LEU A 72 12.05 -1.50 -16.79
N THR A 73 12.25 -0.20 -16.55
CA THR A 73 12.98 0.67 -17.48
C THR A 73 14.44 0.22 -17.70
N ARG A 74 14.82 -0.03 -18.95
CA ARG A 74 16.23 -0.28 -19.32
C ARG A 74 16.96 1.01 -19.68
N LYS A 75 18.09 1.27 -19.01
CA LYS A 75 19.04 2.35 -19.38
C LYS A 75 20.08 1.92 -20.44
N ALA A 76 20.20 0.63 -20.68
CA ALA A 76 21.07 0.02 -21.69
C ALA A 76 20.42 -1.28 -22.20
N PRO A 77 20.70 -1.73 -23.44
CA PRO A 77 20.18 -2.98 -23.96
C PRO A 77 20.48 -4.18 -23.05
N PRO A 78 19.60 -5.20 -22.99
CA PRO A 78 19.82 -6.37 -22.16
C PRO A 78 21.02 -7.19 -22.64
N ALA A 79 21.86 -7.61 -21.69
CA ALA A 79 23.03 -8.44 -21.94
C ALA A 79 22.74 -9.91 -21.57
N TYR A 80 22.09 -10.63 -22.49
CA TYR A 80 21.94 -12.09 -22.44
C TYR A 80 22.99 -12.77 -23.34
N SER A 81 23.37 -14.01 -23.06
CA SER A 81 24.44 -14.71 -23.80
C SER A 81 24.01 -15.17 -25.21
N ASP A 82 22.71 -15.41 -25.39
CA ASP A 82 22.03 -15.68 -26.66
C ASP A 82 21.42 -14.40 -27.28
N GLY A 83 21.56 -13.24 -26.61
CA GLY A 83 20.88 -12.00 -26.97
C GLY A 83 19.37 -11.96 -26.68
N VAL A 84 18.79 -13.00 -26.05
CA VAL A 84 17.33 -13.13 -25.87
C VAL A 84 16.94 -13.35 -24.41
N TYR A 85 17.38 -14.45 -23.79
CA TYR A 85 16.96 -14.79 -22.43
C TYR A 85 17.96 -15.65 -21.62
N VAL A 86 18.97 -16.27 -22.23
CA VAL A 86 19.95 -17.07 -21.48
C VAL A 86 20.86 -16.14 -20.68
N LEU A 87 21.03 -16.41 -19.38
CA LEU A 87 21.87 -15.56 -18.53
C LEU A 87 23.29 -15.42 -19.11
N ALA A 88 23.80 -14.19 -19.15
CA ALA A 88 25.17 -13.93 -19.51
C ALA A 88 26.13 -14.20 -18.34
N GLY A 89 27.40 -14.45 -18.66
CA GLY A 89 28.45 -14.59 -17.66
C GLY A 89 28.76 -16.02 -17.23
N SER A 90 28.49 -17.02 -18.06
CA SER A 90 29.02 -18.38 -17.90
C SER A 90 30.55 -18.45 -17.80
N ASN A 91 31.24 -17.41 -18.30
CA ASN A 91 32.69 -17.21 -18.20
C ASN A 91 33.12 -16.28 -17.04
N ARG A 92 32.21 -15.90 -16.13
CA ARG A 92 32.51 -15.04 -14.96
C ARG A 92 32.66 -15.90 -13.70
N PRO A 93 33.42 -15.45 -12.68
CA PRO A 93 33.48 -16.14 -11.40
C PRO A 93 32.08 -16.27 -10.75
N SER A 94 31.87 -17.35 -10.00
CA SER A 94 30.59 -17.56 -9.30
C SER A 94 30.24 -16.36 -8.39
N PRO A 95 28.95 -15.96 -8.31
CA PRO A 95 28.48 -14.94 -7.39
C PRO A 95 28.92 -15.14 -5.93
N ARG A 96 29.10 -16.40 -5.47
CA ARG A 96 29.60 -16.70 -4.12
C ARG A 96 31.07 -16.26 -3.95
N VAL A 97 31.89 -16.45 -4.98
CA VAL A 97 33.31 -16.06 -4.97
C VAL A 97 33.42 -14.54 -4.93
N LEU A 98 32.68 -13.85 -5.80
CA LEU A 98 32.63 -12.38 -5.81
C LEU A 98 32.11 -11.81 -4.49
N SER A 99 31.08 -12.43 -3.90
CA SER A 99 30.57 -12.08 -2.57
C SER A 99 31.66 -12.22 -1.48
N ARG A 100 32.44 -13.30 -1.49
CA ARG A 100 33.56 -13.48 -0.54
C ARG A 100 34.69 -12.47 -0.76
N LEU A 101 35.03 -12.16 -2.00
CA LEU A 101 36.12 -11.25 -2.33
C LEU A 101 35.79 -9.78 -1.99
N PHE A 102 34.55 -9.34 -2.20
CA PHE A 102 34.17 -7.93 -2.03
C PHE A 102 33.40 -7.62 -0.75
N MET A 103 32.58 -8.56 -0.23
CA MET A 103 31.69 -8.30 0.91
C MET A 103 32.21 -8.86 2.24
N ARG A 104 33.28 -9.66 2.27
CA ARG A 104 33.89 -10.12 3.52
C ARG A 104 34.64 -8.96 4.19
N GLY A 105 34.25 -8.63 5.41
CA GLY A 105 34.87 -7.55 6.19
C GLY A 105 34.85 -7.83 7.69
N LYS A 106 35.23 -6.82 8.48
CA LYS A 106 35.02 -6.80 9.93
C LYS A 106 33.69 -6.12 10.22
N ASP A 107 32.90 -6.71 11.11
CA ASP A 107 31.68 -6.10 11.62
C ASP A 107 31.99 -4.91 12.55
N GLY A 108 30.95 -4.13 12.89
CA GLY A 108 31.05 -3.02 13.85
C GLY A 108 31.69 -1.74 13.30
N LEU A 109 32.02 -1.68 12.00
CA LEU A 109 32.49 -0.46 11.35
C LEU A 109 31.34 0.57 11.24
N PRO A 110 31.43 1.75 11.89
CA PRO A 110 30.37 2.74 11.86
C PRO A 110 30.30 3.48 10.52
N SER A 111 29.12 4.02 10.19
CA SER A 111 28.96 4.90 9.05
C SER A 111 29.83 6.15 9.20
N LYS A 112 30.77 6.39 8.27
CA LYS A 112 31.59 7.62 8.19
C LYS A 112 30.78 8.92 8.12
N GLN A 113 29.51 8.87 7.74
CA GLN A 113 28.60 10.02 7.63
C GLN A 113 27.51 10.03 8.73
N ASN A 114 27.72 9.32 9.85
CA ASN A 114 26.76 9.22 10.98
C ASN A 114 25.32 8.82 10.60
N ARG A 115 25.14 8.09 9.50
CA ARG A 115 23.85 7.56 9.05
C ARG A 115 23.32 6.54 10.07
N THR A 116 22.05 6.68 10.43
CA THR A 116 21.37 5.79 11.38
C THR A 116 20.94 4.48 10.70
N ALA A 117 20.77 3.42 11.50
CA ALA A 117 20.14 2.19 11.01
C ALA A 117 18.69 2.43 10.51
N LEU A 118 17.99 3.41 11.11
CA LEU A 118 16.66 3.84 10.68
C LEU A 118 16.64 4.30 9.22
N LEU A 119 17.67 5.03 8.76
CA LEU A 119 17.79 5.46 7.37
C LEU A 119 17.94 4.28 6.40
N ALA A 120 18.67 3.23 6.78
CA ALA A 120 18.84 2.04 5.95
C ALA A 120 17.50 1.29 5.76
N PHE A 121 16.74 1.10 6.84
CA PHE A 121 15.43 0.46 6.77
C PHE A 121 14.35 1.36 6.14
N PHE A 122 14.44 2.69 6.28
CA PHE A 122 13.60 3.61 5.50
C PHE A 122 13.91 3.53 4.00
N GLY A 123 15.19 3.39 3.63
CA GLY A 123 15.59 3.07 2.26
C GLY A 123 15.00 1.75 1.76
N GLN A 124 14.85 0.75 2.62
CA GLN A 124 14.11 -0.49 2.28
C GLN A 124 12.62 -0.22 2.06
N VAL A 125 11.95 0.59 2.89
CA VAL A 125 10.54 0.99 2.68
C VAL A 125 10.37 1.67 1.32
N VAL A 126 11.20 2.66 1.01
CA VAL A 126 11.16 3.39 -0.29
C VAL A 126 11.51 2.48 -1.47
N THR A 127 12.36 1.46 -1.28
CA THR A 127 12.63 0.46 -2.33
C THR A 127 11.42 -0.44 -2.54
N ASN A 128 10.78 -0.90 -1.46
CA ASN A 128 9.59 -1.75 -1.56
C ASN A 128 8.43 -1.02 -2.24
N GLU A 129 8.22 0.26 -1.91
CA GLU A 129 7.22 1.15 -2.52
C GLU A 129 7.26 1.14 -4.04
N VAL A 130 8.46 1.26 -4.65
CA VAL A 130 8.60 1.48 -6.11
C VAL A 130 8.99 0.25 -6.91
N VAL A 131 9.46 -0.84 -6.27
CA VAL A 131 9.91 -2.03 -7.01
C VAL A 131 9.71 -3.36 -6.29
N MET A 132 9.16 -4.35 -7.01
CA MET A 132 9.17 -5.77 -6.66
C MET A 132 9.36 -6.60 -7.94
N ALA A 133 10.61 -6.97 -8.24
CA ALA A 133 10.98 -7.69 -9.47
C ALA A 133 11.93 -8.88 -9.21
N SER A 134 11.92 -9.40 -7.99
CA SER A 134 12.70 -10.57 -7.54
C SER A 134 11.91 -11.88 -7.58
N GLU A 135 10.58 -11.80 -7.65
CA GLU A 135 9.71 -12.95 -7.41
C GLU A 135 9.71 -13.93 -8.57
N SER A 136 9.62 -15.22 -8.25
CA SER A 136 9.85 -16.29 -9.23
C SER A 136 8.74 -16.34 -10.29
N GLY A 137 9.16 -16.45 -11.56
CA GLY A 137 8.23 -16.60 -12.69
C GLY A 137 7.69 -18.00 -12.88
N CYS A 138 6.73 -18.12 -13.80
CA CYS A 138 6.25 -19.39 -14.36
C CYS A 138 6.58 -19.45 -15.87
N PRO A 139 7.26 -20.50 -16.37
CA PRO A 139 7.75 -21.68 -15.64
C PRO A 139 8.88 -21.34 -14.65
N ILE A 140 9.07 -22.21 -13.66
CA ILE A 140 10.14 -22.05 -12.66
C ILE A 140 11.49 -22.34 -13.33
N GLU A 141 12.25 -21.29 -13.60
CA GLU A 141 13.63 -21.39 -14.06
C GLU A 141 14.57 -21.29 -12.86
N MET A 142 15.38 -22.33 -12.63
CA MET A 142 16.37 -22.39 -11.55
C MET A 142 17.79 -22.43 -12.13
N HIS A 143 18.66 -21.61 -11.56
CA HIS A 143 20.09 -21.64 -11.81
C HIS A 143 20.85 -21.92 -10.52
N ARG A 144 21.99 -22.61 -10.66
CA ARG A 144 22.86 -22.96 -9.55
C ARG A 144 23.91 -21.87 -9.38
N ILE A 145 24.01 -21.32 -8.19
CA ILE A 145 25.18 -20.54 -7.77
C ILE A 145 26.17 -21.55 -7.21
N GLU A 146 27.15 -21.92 -8.04
CA GLU A 146 28.19 -22.89 -7.68
C GLU A 146 29.01 -22.41 -6.48
N ILE A 147 29.32 -23.31 -5.55
CA ILE A 147 30.10 -23.02 -4.34
C ILE A 147 31.48 -23.65 -4.49
N GLU A 148 32.52 -22.89 -4.16
CA GLU A 148 33.89 -23.42 -4.14
C GLU A 148 34.04 -24.53 -3.09
N LYS A 149 34.80 -25.57 -3.44
CA LYS A 149 35.18 -26.63 -2.50
C LYS A 149 35.80 -26.02 -1.24
N CYS A 150 35.40 -26.52 -0.08
CA CYS A 150 35.81 -25.99 1.23
C CYS A 150 35.28 -24.58 1.56
N ASP A 151 34.13 -24.16 1.02
CA ASP A 151 33.49 -22.92 1.48
C ASP A 151 33.12 -23.00 2.97
N GLU A 152 33.70 -22.11 3.77
CA GLU A 152 33.54 -21.98 5.23
C GLU A 152 32.08 -21.98 5.73
N MET A 153 31.12 -21.55 4.90
CA MET A 153 29.71 -21.47 5.25
C MET A 153 28.89 -22.61 4.64
N TYR A 154 29.10 -22.92 3.36
CA TYR A 154 28.21 -23.80 2.59
C TYR A 154 28.83 -25.15 2.16
N ASP A 155 30.14 -25.34 2.26
CA ASP A 155 30.83 -26.61 1.99
C ASP A 155 31.96 -26.89 3.01
N ARG A 156 31.63 -26.86 4.31
CA ARG A 156 32.58 -27.12 5.41
C ARG A 156 33.25 -28.49 5.34
N GLU A 157 32.59 -29.46 4.70
CA GLU A 157 33.07 -30.82 4.54
C GLU A 157 33.96 -31.00 3.30
N CYS A 158 34.26 -29.92 2.55
CA CYS A 158 35.10 -29.95 1.36
C CYS A 158 34.63 -30.95 0.29
N ARG A 159 33.32 -31.11 0.08
CA ARG A 159 32.80 -32.04 -0.94
C ARG A 159 32.98 -31.50 -2.35
N GLY A 160 32.80 -30.19 -2.55
CA GLY A 160 32.88 -29.55 -3.87
C GLY A 160 31.69 -29.81 -4.80
N ASP A 161 30.57 -30.33 -4.27
CA ASP A 161 29.32 -30.63 -5.01
C ASP A 161 28.14 -29.74 -4.58
N ARG A 162 28.42 -28.68 -3.80
CA ARG A 162 27.42 -27.81 -3.19
C ARG A 162 27.07 -26.63 -4.09
N TYR A 163 25.80 -26.23 -4.10
CA TYR A 163 25.32 -25.05 -4.81
C TYR A 163 24.17 -24.37 -4.05
N ILE A 164 24.00 -23.07 -4.24
CA ILE A 164 22.81 -22.34 -3.76
C ILE A 164 21.79 -22.30 -4.92
N PRO A 165 20.54 -22.76 -4.72
CA PRO A 165 19.51 -22.63 -5.74
C PRO A 165 19.07 -21.17 -5.85
N PHE A 166 19.01 -20.66 -7.08
CA PHE A 166 18.54 -19.32 -7.41
C PHE A 166 17.43 -19.40 -8.47
N HIS A 167 16.26 -18.87 -8.17
CA HIS A 167 15.15 -18.80 -9.11
C HIS A 167 15.19 -17.49 -9.90
N ARG A 168 14.87 -17.54 -11.19
CA ARG A 168 14.77 -16.35 -12.03
C ARG A 168 13.46 -15.60 -11.76
N ALA A 169 13.57 -14.27 -11.81
CA ALA A 169 12.43 -13.37 -11.70
C ALA A 169 11.38 -13.59 -12.81
N ALA A 170 10.13 -13.24 -12.49
CA ALA A 170 9.03 -13.12 -13.43
C ALA A 170 9.35 -12.11 -14.55
N TYR A 171 8.77 -12.36 -15.73
CA TYR A 171 9.04 -11.61 -16.95
C TYR A 171 7.77 -11.58 -17.82
N ASP A 172 7.67 -10.60 -18.72
CA ASP A 172 6.57 -10.53 -19.69
C ASP A 172 6.67 -11.70 -20.68
N ARG A 173 5.63 -12.53 -20.72
CA ARG A 173 5.54 -13.71 -21.60
C ARG A 173 5.54 -13.36 -23.08
N ASN A 174 5.20 -12.12 -23.45
CA ASN A 174 5.30 -11.61 -24.81
C ASN A 174 6.74 -11.28 -25.24
N THR A 175 7.70 -11.35 -24.30
CA THR A 175 9.12 -11.07 -24.50
C THR A 175 9.99 -12.30 -24.25
N GLY A 176 11.28 -12.22 -24.58
CA GLY A 176 12.24 -13.30 -24.37
C GLY A 176 12.13 -14.44 -25.38
N GLN A 177 11.54 -14.18 -26.56
CA GLN A 177 11.34 -15.16 -27.63
C GLN A 177 12.18 -14.88 -28.88
N SER A 178 12.73 -13.67 -29.04
CA SER A 178 13.60 -13.32 -30.17
C SER A 178 14.59 -12.19 -29.82
N PRO A 179 15.69 -12.00 -30.57
CA PRO A 179 16.65 -10.91 -30.33
C PRO A 179 16.04 -9.50 -30.47
N ASN A 180 14.93 -9.35 -31.18
CA ASN A 180 14.21 -8.08 -31.33
C ASN A 180 13.24 -7.81 -30.16
N ALA A 181 12.90 -8.84 -29.38
CA ALA A 181 12.07 -8.77 -28.19
C ALA A 181 12.73 -9.60 -27.06
N PRO A 182 13.90 -9.18 -26.56
CA PRO A 182 14.61 -9.86 -25.47
C PRO A 182 13.81 -9.82 -24.17
N ARG A 183 14.14 -10.67 -23.20
CA ARG A 183 13.31 -10.88 -22.00
C ARG A 183 13.26 -9.65 -21.08
N GLU A 184 12.05 -9.15 -20.83
CA GLU A 184 11.75 -8.04 -19.93
C GLU A 184 11.16 -8.47 -18.58
N GLN A 185 11.78 -8.02 -17.48
CA GLN A 185 11.32 -8.28 -16.12
C GLN A 185 10.14 -7.38 -15.73
N LEU A 186 9.17 -7.95 -15.02
CA LEU A 186 7.99 -7.22 -14.54
C LEU A 186 8.23 -6.58 -13.17
N ASN A 187 7.61 -5.42 -12.94
CA ASN A 187 7.49 -4.81 -11.63
C ASN A 187 6.12 -5.13 -11.01
N GLN A 188 6.09 -5.92 -9.94
CA GLN A 188 4.86 -6.29 -9.22
C GLN A 188 4.41 -5.21 -8.20
N MET A 189 4.98 -4.02 -8.28
CA MET A 189 4.61 -2.81 -7.54
C MET A 189 4.36 -1.67 -8.53
N THR A 190 3.68 -0.62 -8.09
CA THR A 190 3.65 0.64 -8.86
C THR A 190 5.07 1.23 -8.88
N ALA A 191 5.41 2.00 -9.91
CA ALA A 191 6.70 2.74 -9.96
C ALA A 191 6.61 4.11 -9.26
N TRP A 192 5.45 4.43 -8.71
CA TRP A 192 5.12 5.69 -8.06
C TRP A 192 5.45 5.64 -6.56
N ILE A 193 5.56 6.80 -5.93
CA ILE A 193 5.57 6.92 -4.46
C ILE A 193 4.17 7.42 -4.07
N ASP A 194 3.26 6.48 -3.87
CA ASP A 194 1.81 6.67 -3.80
C ASP A 194 1.17 6.12 -2.50
N GLY A 195 1.98 5.53 -1.63
CA GLY A 195 1.59 4.83 -0.42
C GLY A 195 1.28 3.35 -0.64
N SER A 196 1.61 2.73 -1.78
CA SER A 196 1.35 1.31 -2.07
C SER A 196 1.92 0.37 -0.99
N PHE A 197 3.04 0.70 -0.33
CA PHE A 197 3.55 -0.06 0.82
C PHE A 197 2.56 -0.13 1.99
N ILE A 198 1.73 0.91 2.15
CA ILE A 198 0.71 1.03 3.21
C ILE A 198 -0.63 0.48 2.73
N TYR A 199 -1.05 0.87 1.51
CA TYR A 199 -2.39 0.69 0.98
C TYR A 199 -2.54 -0.52 0.05
N SER A 200 -1.46 -1.23 -0.25
CA SER A 200 -1.37 -2.25 -1.30
C SER A 200 -1.56 -1.66 -2.71
N THR A 201 -1.20 -2.46 -3.70
CA THR A 201 -1.49 -2.17 -5.12
C THR A 201 -2.79 -2.82 -5.61
N SER A 202 -3.41 -3.68 -4.79
CA SER A 202 -4.67 -4.35 -5.08
C SER A 202 -5.80 -3.73 -4.26
N GLU A 203 -6.83 -3.20 -4.94
CA GLU A 203 -8.02 -2.66 -4.26
C GLU A 203 -8.74 -3.73 -3.42
N ALA A 204 -8.78 -4.98 -3.88
CA ALA A 204 -9.37 -6.09 -3.13
C ALA A 204 -8.61 -6.37 -1.82
N TRP A 205 -7.27 -6.30 -1.86
CA TRP A 205 -6.42 -6.39 -0.66
C TRP A 205 -6.68 -5.20 0.27
N LEU A 206 -6.67 -3.97 -0.24
CA LEU A 206 -6.96 -2.77 0.55
C LEU A 206 -8.33 -2.85 1.23
N ASN A 207 -9.35 -3.31 0.52
CA ASN A 207 -10.68 -3.48 1.07
C ASN A 207 -10.70 -4.52 2.21
N ALA A 208 -9.88 -5.57 2.16
CA ALA A 208 -9.65 -6.46 3.30
C ALA A 208 -8.88 -5.79 4.46
N MET A 209 -8.21 -4.66 4.26
CA MET A 209 -7.54 -3.89 5.33
C MET A 209 -8.39 -2.75 5.90
N ARG A 210 -9.51 -2.37 5.27
CA ARG A 210 -10.36 -1.24 5.70
C ARG A 210 -11.41 -1.70 6.71
N SER A 211 -11.70 -0.87 7.71
CA SER A 211 -12.83 -1.09 8.62
C SER A 211 -14.18 -0.68 8.00
N PHE A 212 -14.13 0.18 6.98
CA PHE A 212 -15.27 0.93 6.44
C PHE A 212 -16.02 1.77 7.49
N GLN A 213 -15.36 2.12 8.60
CA GLN A 213 -15.88 2.93 9.70
C GLN A 213 -14.90 4.07 10.00
N ASP A 214 -15.38 5.32 10.06
CA ASP A 214 -14.61 6.55 10.31
C ASP A 214 -13.34 6.69 9.44
N GLY A 215 -13.33 6.09 8.24
CA GLY A 215 -12.18 6.08 7.33
C GLY A 215 -10.95 5.31 7.83
N LEU A 216 -11.11 4.34 8.73
CA LEU A 216 -9.99 3.63 9.37
C LEU A 216 -9.52 2.36 8.62
N LEU A 217 -8.24 2.02 8.85
CA LEU A 217 -7.69 0.69 8.62
C LEU A 217 -7.88 -0.20 9.86
N LEU A 218 -8.07 -1.50 9.63
CA LEU A 218 -8.29 -2.51 10.65
C LEU A 218 -7.11 -2.64 11.61
N THR A 219 -7.43 -2.59 12.89
CA THR A 219 -6.53 -2.86 14.01
C THR A 219 -7.15 -3.89 14.95
N ASN A 220 -6.33 -4.48 15.82
CA ASN A 220 -6.82 -5.25 16.96
C ASN A 220 -7.76 -4.42 17.87
N ASP A 221 -8.47 -5.10 18.77
CA ASP A 221 -9.45 -4.50 19.71
C ASP A 221 -8.89 -3.35 20.56
N LYS A 222 -7.56 -3.32 20.75
CA LYS A 222 -6.85 -2.26 21.49
C LYS A 222 -6.51 -1.03 20.64
N GLY A 223 -6.72 -1.07 19.32
CA GLY A 223 -6.40 0.02 18.39
C GLY A 223 -4.91 0.27 18.17
N THR A 224 -4.03 -0.67 18.57
CA THR A 224 -2.58 -0.45 18.65
C THR A 224 -1.76 -1.23 17.63
N MET A 225 -2.27 -2.36 17.13
CA MET A 225 -1.57 -3.25 16.19
C MET A 225 -2.47 -3.57 15.00
N PRO A 226 -1.91 -3.86 13.81
CA PRO A 226 -2.69 -4.39 12.69
C PRO A 226 -3.36 -5.71 13.07
N VAL A 227 -4.43 -6.07 12.36
CA VAL A 227 -5.03 -7.40 12.50
C VAL A 227 -4.10 -8.51 11.96
N LYS A 228 -4.41 -9.75 12.31
CA LYS A 228 -3.74 -10.92 11.78
C LYS A 228 -4.26 -11.29 10.40
N ASN A 229 -3.47 -11.99 9.59
CA ASN A 229 -3.84 -12.38 8.23
C ASN A 229 -4.85 -13.56 8.19
N THR A 230 -5.94 -13.47 8.94
CA THR A 230 -7.04 -14.45 8.99
C THR A 230 -7.82 -14.51 7.68
N MET A 231 -7.85 -13.40 6.92
CA MET A 231 -8.43 -13.32 5.57
C MET A 231 -7.50 -13.89 4.48
N ARG A 232 -6.29 -14.33 4.84
CA ARG A 232 -5.32 -15.03 3.96
C ARG A 232 -5.02 -14.29 2.65
N VAL A 233 -4.80 -12.97 2.72
CA VAL A 233 -4.21 -12.21 1.60
C VAL A 233 -2.80 -12.75 1.31
N PRO A 234 -2.26 -12.61 0.08
CA PRO A 234 -1.04 -13.28 -0.36
C PRO A 234 0.26 -12.63 0.17
N LEU A 235 0.40 -12.56 1.51
CA LEU A 235 1.65 -12.20 2.18
C LEU A 235 2.74 -13.27 1.98
N PHE A 236 4.00 -12.84 1.88
CA PHE A 236 5.12 -13.77 1.79
C PHE A 236 5.35 -14.48 3.12
N ASN A 237 5.19 -15.80 3.12
CA ASN A 237 5.31 -16.67 4.29
C ASN A 237 6.48 -17.65 4.13
N ASN A 238 7.66 -17.11 3.83
CA ASN A 238 8.88 -17.89 3.63
C ASN A 238 9.22 -18.77 4.86
N PRO A 239 9.84 -19.94 4.66
CA PRO A 239 10.26 -20.82 5.76
C PRO A 239 11.10 -20.07 6.80
N VAL A 240 10.79 -20.26 8.09
CA VAL A 240 11.49 -19.57 9.16
C VAL A 240 12.88 -20.20 9.35
N PRO A 241 14.01 -19.47 9.20
CA PRO A 241 15.34 -20.10 9.11
C PRO A 241 15.77 -20.97 10.30
N HIS A 242 15.28 -20.71 11.51
CA HIS A 242 15.58 -21.53 12.69
C HIS A 242 14.60 -22.70 12.91
N VAL A 243 13.47 -22.72 12.20
CA VAL A 243 12.46 -23.81 12.28
C VAL A 243 12.48 -24.70 11.03
N MET A 244 13.15 -24.26 9.96
CA MET A 244 13.30 -24.97 8.67
C MET A 244 11.98 -25.43 8.03
N ARG A 245 10.88 -24.73 8.30
CA ARG A 245 9.55 -24.99 7.72
C ARG A 245 8.74 -23.71 7.57
N MET A 246 7.75 -23.75 6.68
CA MET A 246 6.66 -22.77 6.66
C MET A 246 5.78 -22.95 7.90
N LEU A 247 5.32 -21.84 8.47
CA LEU A 247 4.36 -21.81 9.58
C LEU A 247 3.00 -21.34 9.07
N ASN A 248 1.94 -21.36 9.88
CA ASN A 248 0.63 -20.82 9.46
C ASN A 248 0.76 -19.33 9.05
N PRO A 249 0.37 -18.92 7.82
CA PRO A 249 0.43 -17.53 7.36
C PRO A 249 -0.44 -16.58 8.19
N GLU A 250 -1.48 -17.07 8.87
CA GLU A 250 -2.35 -16.26 9.73
C GLU A 250 -1.59 -15.63 10.93
N ARG A 251 -0.39 -16.13 11.27
CA ARG A 251 0.49 -15.50 12.27
C ARG A 251 0.97 -14.10 11.86
N LEU A 252 1.00 -13.82 10.56
CA LEU A 252 1.52 -12.57 9.99
C LEU A 252 0.53 -11.42 10.24
N TYR A 253 1.05 -10.19 10.28
CA TYR A 253 0.21 -8.99 10.33
C TYR A 253 -0.28 -8.64 8.93
N LEU A 254 -1.57 -8.36 8.81
CA LEU A 254 -2.20 -7.89 7.58
C LEU A 254 -1.81 -6.41 7.35
N LEU A 255 -1.08 -6.17 6.27
CA LEU A 255 -0.48 -4.89 5.86
C LEU A 255 -0.44 -4.83 4.33
N GLY A 256 -0.19 -3.65 3.74
CA GLY A 256 -0.37 -3.42 2.29
C GLY A 256 0.61 -4.17 1.37
N ASP A 257 1.89 -4.24 1.75
CA ASP A 257 2.92 -4.90 0.96
C ASP A 257 3.20 -6.36 1.43
N PRO A 258 3.39 -7.33 0.50
CA PRO A 258 3.62 -8.75 0.82
C PRO A 258 4.88 -9.03 1.63
N ARG A 259 5.88 -8.14 1.56
CA ARG A 259 7.19 -8.27 2.20
C ARG A 259 7.23 -7.61 3.58
N THR A 260 6.20 -6.86 3.99
CA THR A 260 6.10 -6.16 5.29
C THR A 260 6.52 -6.98 6.51
N ASN A 261 6.27 -8.30 6.50
CA ASN A 261 6.59 -9.21 7.60
C ASN A 261 7.99 -9.86 7.49
N GLN A 262 8.84 -9.47 6.52
CA GLN A 262 10.15 -10.07 6.26
C GLN A 262 11.14 -9.88 7.42
N ASN A 263 11.16 -8.69 8.05
CA ASN A 263 12.05 -8.40 9.17
C ASN A 263 11.40 -7.42 10.17
N PRO A 264 11.81 -7.40 11.46
CA PRO A 264 11.16 -6.57 12.48
C PRO A 264 11.24 -5.05 12.24
N ALA A 265 12.26 -4.56 11.56
CA ALA A 265 12.43 -3.13 11.31
C ALA A 265 11.47 -2.64 10.21
N LEU A 266 11.38 -3.37 9.09
CA LEU A 266 10.40 -3.12 8.03
C LEU A 266 8.96 -3.21 8.56
N LEU A 267 8.69 -4.24 9.38
CA LEU A 267 7.39 -4.41 10.05
C LEU A 267 7.06 -3.22 10.96
N SER A 268 8.05 -2.69 11.68
CA SER A 268 7.87 -1.52 12.55
C SER A 268 7.47 -0.26 11.77
N PHE A 269 8.04 -0.04 10.58
CA PHE A 269 7.62 1.06 9.69
C PHE A 269 6.17 0.88 9.22
N ALA A 270 5.80 -0.32 8.77
CA ALA A 270 4.44 -0.59 8.30
C ALA A 270 3.39 -0.39 9.41
N ILE A 271 3.67 -0.84 10.64
CA ILE A 271 2.83 -0.58 11.81
C ILE A 271 2.75 0.91 12.13
N LEU A 272 3.88 1.64 12.08
CA LEU A 272 3.91 3.08 12.34
C LEU A 272 3.05 3.85 11.34
N LEU A 273 3.15 3.52 10.05
CA LEU A 273 2.42 4.18 8.96
C LEU A 273 0.92 3.86 8.99
N LEU A 274 0.52 2.61 9.27
CA LEU A 274 -0.89 2.26 9.48
C LEU A 274 -1.49 3.00 10.69
N ARG A 275 -0.75 3.09 11.81
CA ARG A 275 -1.19 3.87 12.97
C ARG A 275 -1.27 5.36 12.66
N TRP A 276 -0.36 5.89 11.85
CA TRP A 276 -0.40 7.28 11.39
C TRP A 276 -1.62 7.57 10.52
N HIS A 277 -1.96 6.69 9.57
CA HIS A 277 -3.21 6.76 8.80
C HIS A 277 -4.43 6.86 9.74
N ASN A 278 -4.55 5.95 10.71
CA ASN A 278 -5.66 5.97 11.69
C ASN A 278 -5.67 7.22 12.58
N VAL A 279 -4.53 7.87 12.83
CA VAL A 279 -4.45 9.17 13.52
C VAL A 279 -4.95 10.31 12.61
N VAL A 280 -4.61 10.28 11.32
CA VAL A 280 -5.08 11.27 10.34
C VAL A 280 -6.58 11.15 10.11
N ALA A 281 -7.10 9.95 9.86
CA ALA A 281 -8.54 9.69 9.69
C ALA A 281 -9.37 10.21 10.87
N LYS A 282 -8.95 9.92 12.12
CA LYS A 282 -9.61 10.45 13.33
C LYS A 282 -9.54 11.98 13.47
N ARG A 283 -8.52 12.63 12.92
CA ARG A 283 -8.43 14.10 12.89
C ARG A 283 -9.40 14.68 11.87
N VAL A 284 -9.47 14.10 10.67
CA VAL A 284 -10.43 14.48 9.62
C VAL A 284 -11.86 14.32 10.14
N ARG A 285 -12.23 13.15 10.68
CA ARG A 285 -13.54 12.87 11.27
C ARG A 285 -13.91 13.79 12.46
N LYS A 286 -12.92 14.32 13.18
CA LYS A 286 -13.14 15.31 14.25
C LYS A 286 -13.43 16.71 13.70
N GLN A 287 -12.86 17.06 12.55
CA GLN A 287 -13.03 18.35 11.87
C GLN A 287 -14.29 18.37 11.00
N HIS A 288 -14.58 17.26 10.32
CA HIS A 288 -15.71 17.03 9.44
C HIS A 288 -16.53 15.87 10.02
N ARG A 289 -17.58 16.20 10.78
CA ARG A 289 -18.47 15.21 11.45
C ARG A 289 -19.59 14.71 10.54
N ASP A 290 -19.71 15.35 9.39
CA ASP A 290 -20.55 15.07 8.24
C ASP A 290 -19.98 13.94 7.35
N TRP A 291 -18.65 13.72 7.35
CA TRP A 291 -17.95 12.73 6.49
C TRP A 291 -17.71 11.37 7.15
#